data_AF-A0A7Y5UWY7-F1
#
_entry.id   AF-A0A7Y5UWY7-F1
#
_cell.length_a   1.000
_cell.length_b   1.000
_cell.length_c   1.000
_cell.angle_alpha   90.00
_cell.angle_beta   90.00
_cell.angle_gamma   90.00
#
_symmetry.space_group_name_H-M   'P 1'
#
loop_
_entity.id
_entity.type
_entity.pdbx_description
1 polymer ?
#
loop_
_entity_poly.entity_id
_entity_poly.type
_entity_poly.pdbx_seq_one_letter_code
_entity_poly.pdbx_strand_id
1 'polypeptide(L)'
;MPPSRDVVILRDLAEQYAALAAQPVQAERRRLWRAHFSLRPTRPPVLVNYGLHNVWCREVFGDHQMACEDPFLRGHERALRMAIFHDTIGDDFILEPWLVLPAVHDTPSGGWGGPWGAPDQ
;
A
#
# COMPACT_ATOMS: atom_id res chain seq x y z
N MET A 1 -12.10 1.45 26.24
CA MET A 1 -10.72 1.96 26.29
C MET A 1 -10.56 3.06 25.25
N PRO A 2 -9.78 4.11 25.51
CA PRO A 2 -9.37 5.03 24.45
C PRO A 2 -8.61 4.26 23.35
N PRO A 3 -8.65 4.71 22.08
CA PRO A 3 -7.88 4.09 21.01
C PRO A 3 -6.39 4.13 21.36
N SER A 4 -5.65 3.08 21.00
CA SER A 4 -4.19 3.09 21.17
C SER A 4 -3.58 4.21 20.33
N ARG A 5 -2.38 4.66 20.72
CA ARG A 5 -1.61 5.67 19.98
C ARG A 5 -1.45 5.29 18.49
N ASP A 6 -1.16 4.02 18.22
CA ASP A 6 -1.03 3.48 16.86
C ASP A 6 -2.32 3.63 16.04
N VAL A 7 -3.48 3.37 16.66
CA VAL A 7 -4.78 3.54 15.99
C VAL A 7 -5.04 5.01 15.64
N VAL A 8 -4.62 5.95 16.48
CA VAL A 8 -4.72 7.40 16.17
C VAL A 8 -3.85 7.74 14.96
N ILE A 9 -2.58 7.34 14.97
CA ILE A 9 -1.64 7.57 13.86
C ILE A 9 -2.21 7.02 12.54
N LEU A 10 -2.72 5.80 12.55
CA LEU A 10 -3.26 5.18 11.34
C LEU A 10 -4.54 5.85 10.85
N ARG A 11 -5.41 6.33 11.74
CA ARG A 11 -6.62 7.06 11.36
C ARG A 11 -6.28 8.38 10.66
N ASP A 12 -5.33 9.13 11.22
CA ASP A 12 -4.91 10.40 10.63
C ASP A 12 -4.28 10.21 9.24
N LEU A 13 -3.46 9.16 9.08
CA LEU A 13 -2.88 8.80 7.79
C LEU A 13 -3.94 8.29 6.80
N ALA A 14 -4.90 7.49 7.27
CA ALA A 14 -5.98 6.97 6.43
C ALA A 14 -6.91 8.09 5.93
N GLU A 15 -7.17 9.11 6.76
CA GLU A 15 -7.95 10.29 6.35
C GLU A 15 -7.24 11.08 5.25
N GLN A 16 -5.93 11.32 5.42
CA GLN A 16 -5.09 11.95 4.38
C GLN A 16 -5.10 11.14 3.09
N TYR A 17 -4.86 9.83 3.18
CA TYR A 17 -4.88 8.93 2.03
C TYR A 17 -6.25 8.95 1.33
N ALA A 18 -7.34 8.88 2.08
CA ALA A 18 -8.70 8.91 1.52
C ALA A 18 -8.98 10.22 0.76
N ALA A 19 -8.52 11.36 1.28
CA ALA A 19 -8.64 12.64 0.59
C ALA A 19 -7.87 12.65 -0.76
N LEU A 20 -6.66 12.07 -0.80
CA LEU A 20 -5.88 11.94 -2.03
C LEU A 20 -6.48 10.94 -3.03
N ALA A 21 -6.98 9.80 -2.55
CA ALA A 21 -7.65 8.80 -3.37
C ALA A 21 -8.99 9.31 -3.96
N ALA A 22 -9.63 10.27 -3.30
CA ALA A 22 -10.87 10.90 -3.77
C ALA A 22 -10.65 11.98 -4.84
N GLN A 23 -9.40 12.38 -5.13
CA GLN A 23 -9.13 13.44 -6.10
C GLN A 23 -9.57 13.04 -7.53
N PRO A 24 -10.09 13.99 -8.34
CA PRO A 24 -10.52 13.71 -9.71
C PRO A 24 -9.42 13.13 -10.61
N VAL A 25 -8.15 13.44 -10.33
CA VAL A 25 -7.00 12.91 -11.08
C VAL A 25 -6.95 11.38 -11.05
N GLN A 26 -7.40 10.73 -9.97
CA GLN A 26 -7.41 9.26 -9.89
C GLN A 26 -8.39 8.65 -10.90
N ALA A 27 -9.52 9.31 -11.13
CA ALA A 27 -10.47 8.89 -12.17
C ALA A 27 -9.89 9.08 -13.57
N GLU A 28 -9.15 10.17 -13.81
CA GLU A 28 -8.51 10.43 -15.09
C GLU A 28 -7.39 9.42 -15.39
N ARG A 29 -6.50 9.16 -14.41
CA ARG A 29 -5.48 8.11 -14.49
C ARG A 29 -6.10 6.75 -14.81
N ARG A 30 -7.22 6.40 -14.15
CA ARG A 30 -7.96 5.15 -14.45
C ARG A 30 -8.50 5.10 -15.88
N ARG A 31 -8.99 6.21 -16.42
CA ARG A 31 -9.44 6.30 -17.82
C ARG A 31 -8.26 6.16 -18.78
N LEU A 32 -7.14 6.81 -18.49
CA LEU A 32 -5.91 6.72 -19.27
C LEU A 32 -5.40 5.28 -19.34
N TRP A 33 -5.21 4.63 -18.19
CA TRP A 33 -4.76 3.24 -18.13
C TRP A 33 -5.72 2.29 -18.84
N ARG A 34 -7.03 2.42 -18.62
CA ARG A 34 -8.03 1.61 -19.32
C ARG A 34 -7.95 1.81 -20.84
N ALA A 35 -7.79 3.04 -21.30
CA ALA A 35 -7.66 3.36 -22.71
C ALA A 35 -6.39 2.76 -23.33
N HIS A 36 -5.25 2.93 -22.64
CA HIS A 36 -3.96 2.41 -23.04
C HIS A 36 -3.99 0.88 -23.17
N PHE A 37 -4.50 0.17 -22.16
CA PHE A 37 -4.65 -1.28 -22.21
C PHE A 37 -5.76 -1.77 -23.14
N SER A 38 -6.62 -0.88 -23.65
CA SER A 38 -7.57 -1.19 -24.73
C SER A 38 -7.01 -0.86 -26.12
N LEU A 39 -5.68 -0.64 -26.24
CA LEU A 39 -4.99 -0.29 -27.49
C LEU A 39 -5.52 0.98 -28.18
N ARG A 40 -6.10 1.90 -27.41
CA ARG A 40 -6.53 3.20 -27.92
C ARG A 40 -5.34 4.18 -27.91
N PRO A 41 -5.23 5.07 -28.92
CA PRO A 41 -4.22 6.12 -28.90
C PRO A 41 -4.35 6.98 -27.64
N THR A 42 -3.27 7.06 -26.86
CA THR A 42 -3.14 7.79 -25.59
C THR A 42 -1.75 8.38 -25.50
N ARG A 43 -1.53 9.39 -24.63
CA ARG A 43 -0.16 9.69 -24.21
C ARG A 43 0.43 8.47 -23.48
N PRO A 44 1.74 8.22 -23.53
CA PRO A 44 2.35 7.17 -22.72
C PRO A 44 2.07 7.37 -21.23
N PRO A 45 1.46 6.39 -20.53
CA PRO A 45 1.38 6.41 -19.08
C PRO A 45 2.79 6.21 -18.48
N VAL A 46 3.09 6.93 -17.40
CA VAL A 46 4.37 6.85 -16.69
C VAL A 46 4.11 6.33 -15.28
N LEU A 47 4.89 5.32 -14.87
CA LEU A 47 4.84 4.76 -13.52
C LEU A 47 6.24 4.79 -12.91
N VAL A 48 6.39 5.49 -11.79
CA VAL A 48 7.62 5.52 -11.01
C VAL A 48 7.47 4.51 -9.87
N ASN A 49 8.46 3.65 -9.69
CA ASN A 49 8.43 2.64 -8.63
C ASN A 49 9.66 2.75 -7.74
N TYR A 50 9.45 2.52 -6.45
CA TYR A 50 10.46 2.54 -5.41
C TYR A 50 10.01 1.62 -4.27
N GLY A 51 10.93 1.23 -3.40
CA GLY A 51 10.59 0.39 -2.27
C GLY A 51 11.77 0.14 -1.36
N LEU A 52 11.53 -0.61 -0.28
CA LEU A 52 12.52 -0.87 0.78
C LEU A 52 13.77 -1.63 0.32
N HIS A 53 13.87 -2.04 -0.95
CA HIS A 53 15.13 -2.53 -1.53
C HIS A 53 16.12 -1.38 -1.82
N ASN A 54 15.64 -0.14 -1.94
CA ASN A 54 16.43 1.08 -2.12
C ASN A 54 16.91 1.61 -0.75
N VAL A 55 18.20 2.00 -0.66
CA VAL A 55 18.82 2.59 0.53
C VAL A 55 18.08 3.84 1.01
N TRP A 56 17.77 4.78 0.12
CA TRP A 56 17.01 5.99 0.43
C TRP A 56 15.63 5.65 1.00
N CYS A 57 14.92 4.67 0.44
CA CYS A 57 13.64 4.23 0.98
C CYS A 57 13.75 3.63 2.38
N ARG A 58 14.84 2.91 2.69
CA ARG A 58 15.08 2.39 4.04
C ARG A 58 15.39 3.49 5.04
N GLU A 59 16.02 4.56 4.59
CA GLU A 59 16.30 5.73 5.44
C GLU A 59 15.02 6.52 5.73
N VAL A 60 14.20 6.80 4.72
CA VAL A 60 12.99 7.63 4.85
C VAL A 60 11.79 6.86 5.43
N PHE A 61 11.65 5.58 5.08
CA PHE A 61 10.50 4.75 5.46
C PHE A 61 10.90 3.51 6.27
N GLY A 62 12.10 3.50 6.85
CA GLY A 62 12.54 2.42 7.75
C GLY A 62 11.80 2.41 9.08
N ASP A 63 11.91 1.32 9.84
CA ASP A 63 11.22 1.15 11.13
C ASP A 63 11.52 2.28 12.12
N HIS A 64 12.75 2.78 12.11
CA HIS A 64 13.20 3.88 12.96
C HIS A 64 12.52 5.24 12.66
N GLN A 65 11.87 5.38 11.49
CA GLN A 65 11.08 6.56 11.13
C GLN A 65 9.58 6.40 11.43
N MET A 66 9.14 5.19 11.79
CA MET A 66 7.73 4.90 12.05
C MET A 66 7.40 5.17 13.51
N ALA A 67 6.19 5.65 13.76
CA ALA A 67 5.72 6.01 15.10
C ALA A 67 4.95 4.88 15.80
N CYS A 68 4.41 3.90 15.05
CA CYS A 68 3.68 2.78 15.62
C CYS A 68 4.60 1.82 16.38
N GLU A 69 4.15 1.43 17.57
CA GLU A 69 4.86 0.52 18.46
C GLU A 69 4.60 -0.94 18.05
N ASP A 70 3.36 -1.28 17.68
CA ASP A 70 3.00 -2.61 17.21
C ASP A 70 3.59 -2.90 15.80
N PRO A 71 4.34 -4.01 15.61
CA PRO A 71 4.97 -4.33 14.33
C PRO A 71 3.99 -4.52 13.16
N PHE A 72 2.78 -5.03 13.43
CA PHE A 72 1.75 -5.21 12.41
C PHE A 72 1.19 -3.84 11.99
N LEU A 73 0.86 -2.97 12.95
CA LEU A 73 0.37 -1.62 12.67
C LEU A 73 1.44 -0.74 12.00
N ARG A 74 2.71 -0.92 12.35
CA ARG A 74 3.85 -0.23 11.71
C ARG A 74 3.94 -0.52 10.21
N GLY A 75 3.61 -1.74 9.78
CA GLY A 75 3.53 -2.10 8.37
C GLY A 75 2.51 -1.24 7.62
N HIS A 76 1.34 -1.04 8.21
CA HIS A 76 0.28 -0.20 7.66
C HIS A 76 0.64 1.28 7.65
N GLU A 77 1.25 1.79 8.72
CA GLU A 77 1.74 3.16 8.79
C GLU A 77 2.67 3.47 7.62
N ARG A 78 3.64 2.58 7.39
CA ARG A 78 4.61 2.71 6.30
C ARG A 78 3.95 2.70 4.93
N ALA A 79 3.03 1.76 4.70
CA ALA A 79 2.31 1.66 3.44
C ALA A 79 1.52 2.94 3.14
N LEU A 80 0.82 3.50 4.13
CA LEU A 80 0.09 4.75 4.00
C LEU A 80 1.04 5.93 3.73
N ARG A 81 2.11 6.07 4.50
CA ARG A 81 3.11 7.14 4.31
C ARG A 81 3.75 7.09 2.93
N MET A 82 4.12 5.90 2.47
CA MET A 82 4.68 5.72 1.12
C MET A 82 3.65 6.08 0.04
N ALA A 83 2.39 5.67 0.18
CA ALA A 83 1.36 5.98 -0.80
C ALA A 83 1.02 7.49 -0.84
N ILE A 84 0.98 8.16 0.31
CA ILE A 84 0.82 9.61 0.42
C ILE A 84 2.00 10.32 -0.25
N PHE A 85 3.23 9.85 -0.01
CA PHE A 85 4.41 10.37 -0.70
C PHE A 85 4.35 10.15 -2.22
N HIS A 86 3.85 9.01 -2.68
CA HIS A 86 3.72 8.71 -4.11
C HIS A 86 2.89 9.75 -4.85
N ASP A 87 1.83 10.27 -4.24
CA ASP A 87 0.99 11.31 -4.85
C ASP A 87 1.81 12.54 -5.26
N THR A 88 2.83 12.88 -4.47
CA THR A 88 3.72 14.03 -4.73
C THR A 88 4.62 13.86 -5.95
N ILE A 89 4.80 12.63 -6.44
CA ILE A 89 5.62 12.31 -7.62
C ILE A 89 4.92 12.80 -8.90
N GLY A 90 3.58 12.80 -8.91
CA GLY A 90 2.79 13.26 -10.05
C GLY A 90 2.83 12.32 -11.27
N ASP A 91 3.17 11.04 -11.08
CA ASP A 91 3.09 10.03 -12.13
C ASP A 91 1.63 9.57 -12.37
N ASP A 92 1.44 8.50 -13.13
CA ASP A 92 0.13 7.93 -13.42
C ASP A 92 -0.30 6.83 -12.43
N PHE A 93 0.36 6.70 -11.28
CA PHE A 93 -0.07 5.77 -10.24
C PHE A 93 -1.43 6.16 -9.66
N ILE A 94 -2.30 5.16 -9.45
CA ILE A 94 -3.66 5.36 -8.92
C ILE A 94 -3.65 5.01 -7.43
N LEU A 95 -4.04 5.98 -6.60
CA LEU A 95 -4.44 5.70 -5.22
C LEU A 95 -5.89 5.20 -5.22
N GLU A 96 -6.07 3.92 -4.86
CA GLU A 96 -7.41 3.32 -4.82
C GLU A 96 -8.16 3.73 -3.55
N PRO A 97 -9.50 3.90 -3.59
CA PRO A 97 -10.30 4.30 -2.43
C PRO A 97 -10.55 3.15 -1.44
N TRP A 98 -9.65 2.16 -1.39
CA TRP A 98 -9.67 1.05 -0.44
C TRP A 98 -8.24 0.61 -0.10
N LEU A 99 -8.08 0.02 1.08
CA LEU A 99 -6.82 -0.58 1.51
C LEU A 99 -6.87 -2.08 1.29
N VAL A 100 -5.80 -2.65 0.76
CA VAL A 100 -5.65 -4.10 0.61
C VAL A 100 -5.02 -4.66 1.87
N LEU A 101 -5.67 -5.62 2.50
CA LEU A 101 -5.17 -6.35 3.66
C LEU A 101 -4.97 -7.82 3.29
N PRO A 102 -3.84 -8.45 3.70
CA PRO A 102 -3.68 -9.87 3.52
C PRO A 102 -4.71 -10.64 4.36
N ALA A 103 -5.27 -11.71 3.79
CA ALA A 103 -6.10 -12.63 4.55
C ALA A 103 -5.26 -13.36 5.60
N VAL A 104 -5.78 -13.46 6.82
CA VAL A 104 -5.18 -14.25 7.90
C VAL A 104 -5.99 -15.53 8.04
N HIS A 105 -5.30 -16.67 7.97
CA HIS A 105 -5.89 -17.98 8.16
C HIS A 105 -5.35 -18.58 9.46
N ASP A 106 -6.25 -19.06 10.31
CA ASP A 106 -5.86 -19.90 11.45
C ASP A 106 -5.56 -21.30 10.91
N THR A 107 -4.28 -21.58 10.63
CA THR A 107 -3.86 -22.93 10.29
C THR A 107 -3.65 -23.69 11.60
N PRO A 108 -4.37 -24.80 11.85
CA PRO A 108 -4.15 -25.61 13.04
C PRO A 108 -2.67 -25.91 13.21
N SER A 109 -2.15 -25.78 14.43
CA SER A 109 -0.75 -26.03 14.75
C SER A 109 -0.40 -27.50 14.46
N GLY A 110 0.14 -27.75 13.27
CA GLY A 110 0.54 -29.05 12.75
C GLY A 110 1.04 -28.84 11.33
N GLY A 111 2.36 -28.84 11.17
CA GLY A 111 3.03 -28.47 9.92
C GLY A 111 2.70 -29.37 8.72
N TRP A 112 2.89 -28.75 7.55
CA TRP A 112 3.17 -29.33 6.24
C TRP A 112 2.17 -30.34 5.65
N GLY A 113 1.16 -29.75 5.01
CA GLY A 113 0.78 -30.13 3.66
C GLY A 113 1.03 -29.00 2.64
N GLY A 114 1.80 -27.95 2.93
CA GLY A 114 1.96 -26.80 2.03
C GLY A 114 0.63 -26.17 1.53
N PRO A 115 0.64 -25.32 0.49
CA PRO A 115 -0.58 -24.81 -0.15
C PRO A 115 -1.40 -25.89 -0.91
N TRP A 116 -0.85 -27.10 -1.05
CA TRP A 116 -1.31 -28.11 -2.01
C TRP A 116 -1.59 -29.50 -1.41
N GLY A 117 -1.55 -29.65 -0.08
CA GLY A 117 -1.79 -30.91 0.61
C GLY A 117 -0.76 -32.03 0.37
N ALA A 118 0.46 -31.72 -0.05
CA ALA A 118 1.47 -32.74 -0.34
C ALA A 118 2.18 -33.19 0.95
N PRO A 119 2.26 -34.51 1.24
CA PRO A 119 3.03 -35.02 2.36
C PRO A 119 4.53 -34.86 2.12
N ASP A 120 5.29 -34.57 3.19
CA ASP A 120 6.74 -34.56 3.17
C ASP A 120 7.27 -35.99 2.87
N GLN A 121 8.27 -36.09 1.99
CA GLN A 121 8.94 -37.35 1.63
C GLN A 121 9.96 -37.78 2.68
#